data_AF-A0AAN8ZYR7-F1
#
_entry.id   AF-A0AAN8ZYR7-F1
#
_cell.length_a   1.000
_cell.length_b   1.000
_cell.length_c   1.000
_cell.angle_alpha   90.00
_cell.angle_beta   90.00
_cell.angle_gamma   90.00
#
_symmetry.space_group_name_H-M   'P 1'
#
loop_
_entity.id
_entity.type
_entity.pdbx_description
1 polymer ?
#
loop_
_entity_poly.entity_id
_entity_poly.type
_entity_poly.pdbx_seq_one_letter_code
_entity_poly.pdbx_strand_id
1 'polypeptide(L)'
;MEDYKADFIKYGKEKGAEKYTQHLENLTPLLSAFANSTLTIFKMQDHLGRDLKRATNYDWNVDYYNEIAKKVLSKTPVLLWDSTLPLADMYQEECRVHKRSTPDTGDWQCQDYSHIGFIMVDQYLDMLLNHVCSNATRETSAKS
;
A
#
# COMPACT_ATOMS: atom_id res chain seq x y z
N MET A 1 -20.83 14.34 22.38
CA MET A 1 -20.46 14.34 20.94
C MET A 1 -19.23 15.21 20.66
N GLU A 2 -18.94 16.22 21.50
CA GLU A 2 -17.71 17.03 21.39
C GLU A 2 -16.42 16.29 21.78
N ASP A 3 -16.46 15.41 22.81
CA ASP A 3 -15.28 14.61 23.22
C ASP A 3 -14.75 13.66 22.13
N TYR A 4 -15.64 13.07 21.32
CA TYR A 4 -15.24 12.12 20.28
C TYR A 4 -14.43 12.77 19.16
N LYS A 5 -14.68 14.06 18.87
CA LYS A 5 -13.89 14.83 17.90
C LYS A 5 -12.52 15.19 18.47
N ALA A 6 -12.45 15.58 19.74
CA ALA A 6 -11.19 15.95 20.39
C ALA A 6 -10.25 14.73 20.54
N ASP A 7 -10.78 13.57 20.94
CA ASP A 7 -10.01 12.32 21.04
C ASP A 7 -9.55 11.79 19.69
N PHE A 8 -10.37 11.93 18.65
CA PHE A 8 -10.00 11.56 17.29
C PHE A 8 -8.91 12.48 16.72
N ILE A 9 -9.02 13.78 16.95
CA ILE A 9 -8.01 14.77 16.54
C ILE A 9 -6.68 14.55 17.28
N LYS A 10 -6.73 14.07 18.53
CA LYS A 10 -5.54 13.90 19.37
C LYS A 10 -4.85 12.54 19.24
N TYR A 11 -5.61 11.46 19.04
CA TYR A 11 -5.09 10.08 19.07
C TYR A 11 -5.55 9.20 17.89
N GLY A 12 -6.22 9.77 16.88
CA GLY A 12 -6.84 9.01 15.81
C GLY A 12 -5.86 8.13 15.03
N LYS A 13 -4.62 8.60 14.84
CA LYS A 13 -3.57 7.83 14.18
C LYS A 13 -3.06 6.67 15.05
N GLU A 14 -2.84 6.89 16.35
CA GLU A 14 -2.32 5.87 17.27
C GLU A 14 -3.37 4.79 17.55
N LYS A 15 -4.62 5.17 17.83
CA LYS A 15 -5.72 4.20 18.02
C LYS A 15 -6.02 3.42 16.73
N GLY A 16 -5.90 4.05 15.57
CA GLY A 16 -6.00 3.37 14.28
C GLY A 16 -4.86 2.37 14.08
N ALA A 17 -3.64 2.78 14.39
CA ALA A 17 -2.46 1.93 14.33
C ALA A 17 -2.50 0.75 15.30
N GLU A 18 -3.02 0.92 16.51
CA GLU A 18 -3.23 -0.18 17.46
C GLU A 18 -4.17 -1.23 16.89
N LYS A 19 -5.33 -0.81 16.36
CA LYS A 19 -6.29 -1.73 15.72
C LYS A 19 -5.70 -2.42 14.49
N TYR A 20 -4.96 -1.68 13.66
CA TYR A 20 -4.28 -2.23 12.50
C TYR A 20 -3.21 -3.26 12.88
N THR A 21 -2.40 -2.94 13.90
CA THR A 21 -1.38 -3.85 14.45
C THR A 21 -2.01 -5.13 14.95
N GLN A 22 -3.04 -5.04 15.80
CA GLN A 22 -3.77 -6.21 16.31
C GLN A 22 -4.39 -7.04 15.18
N HIS A 23 -4.95 -6.38 14.17
CA HIS A 23 -5.52 -7.06 13.02
C HIS A 23 -4.45 -7.84 12.23
N LEU A 24 -3.31 -7.22 11.93
CA LEU A 24 -2.19 -7.89 11.27
C LEU A 24 -1.62 -9.03 12.11
N GLU A 25 -1.42 -8.83 13.41
CA GLU A 25 -0.95 -9.87 14.33
C GLU A 25 -1.88 -11.08 14.35
N ASN A 26 -3.19 -10.86 14.31
CA ASN A 26 -4.18 -11.94 14.22
C ASN A 26 -4.15 -12.68 12.87
N LEU A 27 -3.80 -11.99 11.77
CA LEU A 27 -3.66 -12.59 10.44
C LEU A 27 -2.32 -13.30 10.25
N THR A 28 -1.27 -12.88 10.96
CA THR A 28 0.09 -13.40 10.81
C THR A 28 0.20 -14.93 10.81
N PRO A 29 -0.47 -15.69 11.70
CA PRO A 29 -0.42 -17.15 11.66
C PRO A 29 -0.95 -17.73 10.34
N LEU A 30 -2.05 -17.18 9.84
CA LEU A 30 -2.66 -17.63 8.57
C LEU A 30 -1.77 -17.26 7.38
N LEU A 31 -1.31 -16.01 7.33
CA LEU A 31 -0.41 -15.54 6.28
C LEU A 31 0.88 -16.35 6.25
N SER A 32 1.44 -16.70 7.41
CA SER A 32 2.65 -17.51 7.51
C SER A 32 2.43 -18.95 7.03
N ALA A 33 1.29 -19.55 7.39
CA ALA A 33 0.93 -20.89 6.91
C ALA A 33 0.78 -20.93 5.38
N PHE A 34 0.14 -19.92 4.79
CA PHE A 34 0.07 -19.78 3.33
C PHE A 34 1.45 -19.55 2.71
N ALA A 35 2.23 -18.62 3.25
CA ALA A 35 3.54 -18.25 2.74
C ALA A 35 4.56 -19.41 2.72
N ASN A 36 4.39 -20.41 3.59
CA ASN A 36 5.23 -21.61 3.60
C ASN A 36 5.02 -22.55 2.40
N SER A 37 3.87 -22.45 1.71
CA SER A 37 3.51 -23.35 0.60
C SER A 37 3.22 -22.62 -0.70
N THR A 38 2.87 -21.34 -0.62
CA THR A 38 2.45 -20.51 -1.73
C THR A 38 3.12 -19.15 -1.62
N LEU A 39 3.65 -18.66 -2.73
CA LEU A 39 4.18 -17.30 -2.81
C LEU A 39 3.11 -16.31 -2.35
N THR A 40 3.36 -15.68 -1.21
CA THR A 40 2.43 -14.74 -0.58
C THR A 40 3.10 -13.38 -0.52
N ILE A 41 2.48 -12.40 -1.16
CA ILE A 41 3.00 -11.04 -1.26
C ILE A 41 2.03 -10.09 -0.57
N PHE A 42 2.55 -9.29 0.35
CA PHE A 42 1.81 -8.21 0.99
C PHE A 42 2.21 -6.90 0.33
N LYS A 43 1.29 -6.31 -0.45
CA LYS A 43 1.45 -4.98 -1.05
C LYS A 43 1.28 -3.93 0.05
N MET A 44 2.28 -3.09 0.23
CA MET A 44 2.23 -1.94 1.14
C MET A 44 1.36 -0.81 0.56
N GLN A 45 0.97 0.12 1.43
CA GLN A 45 0.15 1.26 1.03
C GLN A 45 0.95 2.23 0.17
N ASP A 46 0.30 2.75 -0.87
CA ASP A 46 0.87 3.74 -1.76
C ASP A 46 0.75 5.13 -1.13
N HIS A 47 1.77 5.95 -1.34
CA HIS A 47 1.66 7.38 -1.08
C HIS A 47 0.80 7.97 -2.18
N LEU A 48 -0.50 8.13 -1.91
CA LEU A 48 -1.47 8.79 -2.78
C LEU A 48 -2.06 10.00 -2.05
N GLY A 49 -2.36 11.07 -2.80
CA GLY A 49 -3.11 12.23 -2.32
C GLY A 49 -2.33 13.28 -1.52
N ARG A 50 -1.02 13.12 -1.30
CA ARG A 50 -0.17 13.92 -0.35
C ARG A 50 -0.29 15.44 -0.46
N ASP A 51 -0.81 15.99 -1.56
CA ASP A 51 -0.71 17.43 -1.88
C ASP A 51 -2.07 18.11 -2.18
N LEU A 52 -3.20 17.46 -1.93
CA LEU A 52 -4.51 17.99 -2.32
C LEU A 52 -5.25 18.51 -1.08
N LYS A 53 -5.58 19.82 -1.11
CA LYS A 53 -6.24 20.70 -0.12
C LYS A 53 -7.40 20.14 0.73
N ARG A 54 -7.80 18.88 0.56
CA ARG A 54 -8.54 18.09 1.54
C ARG A 54 -7.55 17.27 2.38
N ALA A 55 -6.67 17.97 3.09
CA ALA A 55 -6.16 17.47 4.37
C ALA A 55 -7.36 17.39 5.33
N THR A 56 -8.20 16.37 5.13
CA THR A 56 -9.01 15.87 6.25
C THR A 56 -8.01 15.49 7.35
N ASN A 57 -8.41 15.53 8.62
CA ASN A 57 -7.54 15.21 9.78
C ASN A 57 -6.92 13.79 9.78
N TYR A 58 -6.96 13.10 8.64
CA TYR A 58 -6.32 11.86 8.25
C TYR A 58 -5.06 12.10 7.42
N ASP A 59 -4.33 13.23 7.58
CA ASP A 59 -3.05 13.44 6.89
C ASP A 59 -2.18 12.19 7.05
N TRP A 60 -1.99 11.49 5.93
CA TRP A 60 -1.83 10.05 5.95
C TRP A 60 -0.44 9.66 6.42
N ASN A 61 -0.43 8.92 7.52
CA ASN A 61 0.77 8.32 8.07
C ASN A 61 1.09 7.00 7.35
N VAL A 62 1.02 6.99 6.00
CA VAL A 62 1.28 5.81 5.15
C VAL A 62 2.59 5.15 5.57
N ASP A 63 3.63 5.96 5.79
CA ASP A 63 4.92 5.49 6.30
C ASP A 63 4.78 4.79 7.64
N TYR A 64 4.04 5.37 8.59
CA TYR A 64 3.82 4.78 9.90
C TYR A 64 3.07 3.45 9.85
N TYR A 65 2.02 3.33 9.03
CA TYR A 65 1.29 2.06 8.84
C TYR A 65 2.11 1.02 8.08
N ASN A 66 2.90 1.44 7.09
CA ASN A 66 3.83 0.56 6.38
C ASN A 66 4.95 0.07 7.31
N GLU A 67 5.48 0.90 8.22
CA GLU A 67 6.45 0.47 9.23
C GLU A 67 5.85 -0.52 10.23
N ILE A 68 4.58 -0.36 10.61
CA ILE A 68 3.86 -1.37 11.40
C ILE A 68 3.78 -2.69 10.64
N ALA A 69 3.38 -2.65 9.36
CA ALA A 69 3.29 -3.85 8.53
C ALA A 69 4.66 -4.55 8.42
N LYS A 70 5.72 -3.79 8.12
CA LYS A 70 7.10 -4.30 8.09
C LYS A 70 7.48 -4.97 9.40
N LYS A 71 7.22 -4.32 10.54
CA LYS A 71 7.56 -4.84 11.85
C LYS A 71 6.80 -6.14 12.16
N VAL A 72 5.48 -6.15 12.01
CA VAL A 72 4.63 -7.31 12.33
C VAL A 72 4.96 -8.49 11.42
N LEU A 73 5.11 -8.25 10.12
CA LEU A 73 5.33 -9.30 9.13
C LEU A 73 6.81 -9.70 8.95
N SER A 74 7.77 -8.98 9.54
CA SER A 74 9.21 -9.29 9.45
C SER A 74 9.61 -10.69 9.88
N LYS A 75 8.78 -11.34 10.71
CA LYS A 75 9.00 -12.69 11.24
C LYS A 75 8.29 -13.78 10.42
N THR A 76 7.69 -13.40 9.30
CA THR A 76 6.92 -14.30 8.43
C THR A 76 7.65 -14.51 7.11
N PRO A 77 7.37 -15.60 6.37
CA PRO A 77 7.87 -15.78 5.01
C PRO A 77 7.16 -14.89 3.97
N VAL A 78 6.22 -14.04 4.37
CA VAL A 78 5.49 -13.15 3.47
C VAL A 78 6.46 -12.13 2.87
N LEU A 79 6.45 -12.02 1.54
CA LEU A 79 7.22 -10.99 0.85
C LEU A 79 6.51 -9.65 0.96
N LEU A 80 7.23 -8.64 1.43
CA LEU A 80 6.74 -7.28 1.46
C LEU A 80 7.06 -6.62 0.13
N TRP A 81 6.03 -6.17 -0.58
CA TRP A 81 6.20 -5.46 -1.83
C TRP A 81 5.82 -3.99 -1.62
N ASP A 82 6.85 -3.15 -1.72
CA ASP A 82 6.70 -1.71 -1.81
C ASP A 82 6.44 -1.36 -3.27
N SER A 83 5.30 -0.73 -3.55
CA SER A 83 4.93 -0.25 -4.89
C SER A 83 5.84 0.86 -5.42
N THR A 84 6.83 1.25 -4.62
CA THR A 84 7.86 2.25 -4.88
C THR A 84 7.29 3.66 -4.92
N LEU A 85 7.79 4.49 -4.00
CA LEU A 85 7.55 5.93 -3.93
C LEU A 85 7.59 6.63 -5.31
N PRO A 86 8.58 6.39 -6.19
CA PRO A 86 8.70 7.17 -7.41
C PRO A 86 7.55 6.98 -8.39
N LEU A 87 7.00 5.75 -8.54
CA LEU A 87 5.90 5.53 -9.49
C LEU A 87 4.61 6.16 -9.00
N ALA A 88 4.27 5.97 -7.72
CA ALA A 88 3.12 6.60 -7.09
C ALA A 88 3.21 8.13 -7.12
N ASP A 89 4.40 8.69 -6.85
CA ASP A 89 4.66 10.13 -6.92
C ASP A 89 4.53 10.67 -8.35
N MET A 90 5.05 9.96 -9.36
CA MET A 90 4.89 10.34 -10.77
C MET A 90 3.42 10.31 -11.22
N TYR A 91 2.66 9.29 -10.83
CA TYR A 91 1.23 9.21 -11.13
C TYR A 91 0.46 10.38 -10.50
N GLN A 92 0.76 10.70 -9.24
CA GLN A 92 0.18 11.86 -8.56
C GLN A 92 0.54 13.17 -9.26
N GLU A 93 1.80 13.35 -9.67
CA GLU A 93 2.26 14.55 -10.36
C GLU A 93 1.55 14.73 -11.71
N GLU A 94 1.44 13.65 -12.50
CA GLU A 94 0.64 13.63 -13.73
C GLU A 94 -0.81 14.05 -13.46
N CYS A 95 -1.40 13.51 -12.39
CA CYS A 95 -2.75 13.87 -11.98
C CYS A 95 -2.88 15.34 -11.53
N ARG A 96 -1.88 15.88 -10.83
CA ARG A 96 -1.84 17.28 -10.39
C ARG A 96 -1.76 18.23 -11.57
N VAL A 97 -0.90 17.93 -12.55
CA VAL A 97 -0.65 18.77 -13.72
C VAL A 97 -1.77 18.68 -14.74
N HIS A 98 -2.20 17.46 -15.09
CA HIS A 98 -3.10 17.24 -16.22
C HIS A 98 -4.56 16.98 -15.84
N LYS A 99 -4.85 16.63 -14.58
CA LYS A 99 -6.22 16.39 -14.07
C LYS A 99 -7.03 15.43 -14.94
N ARG A 100 -6.39 14.43 -15.54
CA ARG A 100 -7.02 13.48 -16.45
C ARG A 100 -8.02 12.63 -15.68
N SER A 101 -9.23 12.48 -16.21
CA SER A 101 -10.17 11.50 -15.69
C SER A 101 -10.92 10.93 -16.86
N THR A 102 -11.00 9.60 -16.91
CA THR A 102 -11.69 8.88 -17.99
C THR A 102 -12.80 8.08 -17.33
N PRO A 103 -13.96 8.70 -17.02
CA PRO A 103 -15.00 8.05 -16.21
C PRO A 103 -15.52 6.74 -16.79
N ASP A 104 -15.56 6.65 -18.13
CA ASP A 104 -16.11 5.50 -18.84
C ASP A 104 -15.18 4.28 -18.81
N THR A 105 -13.86 4.49 -18.82
CA THR A 105 -12.86 3.40 -18.82
C THR A 105 -12.18 3.20 -17.48
N GLY A 106 -12.08 4.24 -16.66
CA GLY A 106 -11.33 4.24 -15.41
C GLY A 106 -9.80 4.29 -15.58
N ASP A 107 -9.27 4.44 -16.80
CA ASP A 107 -7.82 4.48 -17.05
C ASP A 107 -7.09 5.53 -16.20
N TRP A 108 -7.68 6.73 -16.08
CA TRP A 108 -7.22 7.80 -15.22
C TRP A 108 -8.30 8.18 -14.21
N GLN A 109 -7.91 8.34 -12.94
CA GLN A 109 -8.79 8.69 -11.83
C GLN A 109 -8.29 9.90 -11.03
N CYS A 110 -7.79 10.95 -11.69
CA CYS A 110 -7.14 12.06 -10.98
C CYS A 110 -8.07 12.95 -10.12
N GLN A 111 -9.39 12.76 -10.21
CA GLN A 111 -10.36 13.41 -9.32
C GLN A 111 -10.62 12.61 -8.04
N ASP A 112 -10.22 11.34 -8.02
CA ASP A 112 -10.25 10.48 -6.85
C ASP A 112 -8.85 10.46 -6.21
N TYR A 113 -8.77 10.88 -4.96
CA TYR A 113 -7.50 10.99 -4.25
C TYR A 113 -7.15 9.74 -3.44
N SER A 114 -8.05 8.76 -3.43
CA SER A 114 -7.91 7.49 -2.69
C SER A 114 -7.76 6.29 -3.60
N HIS A 115 -8.17 6.40 -4.87
CA HIS A 115 -8.05 5.35 -5.85
C HIS A 115 -7.13 5.75 -7.01
N ILE A 116 -6.48 4.75 -7.60
CA ILE A 116 -5.67 4.89 -8.83
C ILE A 116 -6.47 4.40 -10.04
N GLY A 117 -6.16 4.96 -11.21
CA GLY A 117 -6.74 4.49 -12.47
C GLY A 117 -6.10 3.18 -12.95
N PHE A 118 -6.76 2.50 -13.89
CA PHE A 118 -6.30 1.20 -14.39
C PHE A 118 -4.88 1.23 -14.97
N ILE A 119 -4.46 2.36 -15.54
CA ILE A 119 -3.09 2.49 -16.07
C ILE A 119 -2.03 2.23 -14.99
N MET A 120 -2.29 2.64 -13.76
CA MET A 120 -1.39 2.46 -12.63
C MET A 120 -1.48 1.04 -12.06
N VAL A 121 -2.71 0.47 -12.05
CA VAL A 121 -2.93 -0.92 -11.64
C VAL A 121 -2.15 -1.86 -12.56
N ASP A 122 -2.22 -1.65 -13.87
CA ASP A 122 -1.50 -2.46 -14.87
C ASP A 122 0.02 -2.38 -14.65
N GLN A 123 0.55 -1.17 -14.43
CA GLN A 123 1.98 -0.98 -14.13
C GLN A 123 2.40 -1.70 -12.85
N TYR A 124 1.58 -1.68 -11.79
CA TYR A 124 1.85 -2.44 -10.57
C TYR A 124 1.86 -3.94 -10.81
N LEU A 125 0.93 -4.46 -11.62
CA LEU A 125 0.90 -5.87 -11.96
C LEU A 125 2.12 -6.29 -12.78
N ASP A 126 2.57 -5.48 -13.72
CA ASP A 126 3.79 -5.73 -14.49
C ASP A 126 5.04 -5.74 -13.59
N MET A 127 5.15 -4.78 -12.68
CA MET A 127 6.26 -4.74 -11.72
C MET A 127 6.24 -5.93 -10.77
N LEU A 128 5.06 -6.33 -10.29
CA LEU A 128 4.89 -7.50 -9.44
C LEU A 128 5.26 -8.78 -10.19
N LEU A 129 4.78 -8.94 -11.43
CA LEU A 129 5.13 -10.07 -12.29
C LEU A 129 6.64 -10.15 -12.51
N ASN A 130 7.28 -9.01 -12.82
CA ASN A 130 8.73 -8.94 -12.97
C ASN A 130 9.47 -9.33 -11.69
N HIS A 131 9.00 -8.87 -10.53
CA HIS A 131 9.56 -9.23 -9.23
C HIS A 131 9.48 -10.75 -8.98
N VAL A 132 8.31 -11.35 -9.23
CA VAL A 132 8.09 -12.80 -9.08
C VAL A 132 8.98 -13.59 -10.02
N CYS A 133 8.99 -13.25 -11.31
CA CYS A 133 9.77 -13.95 -12.33
C CYS A 133 11.28 -13.84 -12.09
N SER A 134 11.77 -12.69 -11.63
CA SER A 134 13.20 -12.47 -11.33
C SER A 134 13.67 -13.24 -10.11
N ASN A 135 12.80 -13.43 -9.11
CA ASN A 135 13.15 -14.22 -7.93
C ASN A 135 13.09 -15.73 -8.21
N ALA A 136 12.13 -16.18 -9.03
CA ALA A 136 12.04 -17.58 -9.47
C ALA A 136 13.30 -18.04 -10.24
N THR A 137 13.87 -17.16 -11.08
CA THR A 137 15.09 -17.47 -11.84
C THR A 137 16.34 -17.57 -10.97
N ARG A 138 16.43 -16.79 -9.88
CA ARG A 138 17.58 -16.84 -8.94
C ARG A 138 17.63 -18.14 -8.15
N GLU A 139 16.48 -18.70 -7.76
CA GLU A 139 16.43 -19.99 -7.06
C GLU A 139 16.83 -21.18 -7.94
N THR A 140 16.57 -21.11 -9.25
CA THR A 140 17.01 -22.14 -10.20
C THR A 140 18.51 -22.12 -10.46
N SER A 141 19.14 -20.93 -10.51
CA SER A 141 20.60 -20.81 -10.71
C SER A 141 21.41 -21.12 -9.45
N ALA A 142 20.83 -21.04 -8.25
CA ALA A 142 21.49 -21.44 -7.01
C ALA A 142 21.46 -22.95 -6.76
N LYS A 143 20.67 -23.70 -7.54
CA LYS A 143 20.52 -25.17 -7.45
C LYS A 143 21.19 -25.92 -8.61
N SER A 144 21.84 -25.22 -9.54
CA SER A 144 22.61 -25.76 -10.68
C SER A 144 24.11 -25.57 -10.45
#